data_AF-A0A3L8SFI8-F1
#
_entry.id   AF-A0A3L8SFI8-F1
#
_cell.length_a   1.000
_cell.length_b   1.000
_cell.length_c   1.000
_cell.angle_alpha   90.00
_cell.angle_beta   90.00
_cell.angle_gamma   90.00
#
_symmetry.space_group_name_H-M   'P 1'
#
loop_
_entity.id
_entity.type
_entity.pdbx_description
1 polymer ?
#
loop_
_entity_poly.entity_id
_entity_poly.type
_entity_poly.pdbx_seq_one_letter_code
_entity_poly.pdbx_strand_id
1 'polypeptide(L)'
;MLRADTSSSGSSYLLRPATAGSLGLDLATAVTVVLMTTHPEKVGTGTKGPIVINGQAMGALLIGRSLPSMLGLFVLPGIIDADYEGEIKIMVYTPFPPMKIEKGQYIAQLIPLPQTVSHISPSQATSHHDKGFGSTGGLTLLTLDLSTRPRRPVAIQYQAETITMDGLLDTGADSSIVGPEYWPTSWPILPSTATVTGVGGLTLAKRTPPVTIRVDNKIVHTTLAIVDLPHGVQCLLGRDILAQLGVILTNEHPLA
;
A
#
# COMPACT_ATOMS: atom_id res chain seq x y z
N MET A 1 -35.53 3.96 20.84
CA MET A 1 -35.56 3.68 22.29
C MET A 1 -34.12 3.54 22.74
N LEU A 2 -33.52 4.64 23.22
CA LEU A 2 -32.16 4.67 23.75
C LEU A 2 -32.14 3.95 25.10
N ARG A 3 -31.21 3.02 25.29
CA ARG A 3 -30.90 2.47 26.61
C ARG A 3 -29.61 3.13 27.12
N ALA A 4 -29.69 3.69 28.31
CA ALA A 4 -28.55 4.17 29.09
C ALA A 4 -28.36 3.29 30.34
N ASP A 5 -27.12 3.36 30.86
CA ASP A 5 -26.62 3.00 32.21
C ASP A 5 -26.30 1.51 32.48
N THR A 6 -25.21 1.07 33.15
CA THR A 6 -24.17 1.71 34.01
C THR A 6 -22.94 0.77 34.24
N SER A 7 -21.77 1.36 34.51
CA SER A 7 -20.52 0.94 35.22
C SER A 7 -19.97 -0.52 35.33
N SER A 8 -18.70 -0.64 34.90
CA SER A 8 -17.53 -1.41 35.42
C SER A 8 -17.52 -2.95 35.53
N SER A 9 -17.03 -3.59 34.48
CA SER A 9 -15.98 -4.64 34.42
C SER A 9 -15.87 -5.04 32.95
N GLY A 10 -14.78 -5.67 32.50
CA GLY A 10 -14.53 -5.93 31.07
C GLY A 10 -15.72 -6.60 30.36
N SER A 11 -16.53 -5.80 29.67
CA SER A 11 -17.72 -6.27 28.97
C SER A 11 -17.32 -6.70 27.58
N SER A 12 -17.11 -7.99 27.38
CA SER A 12 -17.17 -8.57 26.04
C SER A 12 -18.61 -8.39 25.54
N TYR A 13 -18.77 -7.69 24.41
CA TYR A 13 -20.07 -7.60 23.77
C TYR A 13 -20.47 -9.00 23.30
N LEU A 14 -21.58 -9.51 23.84
CA LEU A 14 -21.98 -10.89 23.57
C LEU A 14 -22.45 -11.04 22.13
N LEU A 15 -21.85 -11.99 21.40
CA LEU A 15 -22.27 -12.36 20.05
C LEU A 15 -23.69 -12.94 20.08
N ARG A 16 -24.64 -12.25 19.45
CA ARG A 16 -26.03 -12.69 19.35
C ARG A 16 -26.64 -12.32 18.01
N PRO A 17 -27.59 -13.11 17.51
CA PRO A 17 -28.42 -12.71 16.38
C PRO A 17 -29.32 -11.54 16.79
N ALA A 18 -29.57 -10.62 15.86
CA ALA A 18 -30.47 -9.48 16.09
C ALA A 18 -31.93 -9.93 16.23
N THR A 19 -32.33 -10.98 15.50
CA THR A 19 -33.68 -11.55 15.49
C THR A 19 -33.61 -13.07 15.37
N ALA A 20 -34.72 -13.78 15.60
CA ALA A 20 -34.78 -15.23 15.43
C ALA A 20 -34.46 -15.72 14.00
N GLY A 21 -34.65 -14.88 12.98
CA GLY A 21 -34.34 -15.19 11.58
C GLY A 21 -32.99 -14.65 11.09
N SER A 22 -32.18 -14.05 11.96
CA SER A 22 -30.89 -13.48 11.58
C SER A 22 -29.87 -14.58 11.27
N LEU A 23 -29.18 -14.44 10.15
CA LEU A 23 -28.08 -15.33 9.76
C LEU A 23 -26.78 -15.01 10.50
N GLY A 24 -26.56 -13.73 10.79
CA GLY A 24 -25.34 -13.24 11.42
C GLY A 24 -25.49 -12.96 12.92
N LEU A 25 -24.38 -13.07 13.62
CA LEU A 25 -24.19 -12.60 14.99
C LEU A 25 -23.62 -11.18 14.95
N ASP A 26 -24.29 -10.24 15.60
CA ASP A 26 -23.85 -8.85 15.63
C ASP A 26 -22.50 -8.72 16.37
N LEU A 27 -21.54 -8.03 15.75
CA LEU A 27 -20.18 -7.83 16.26
C LEU A 27 -19.90 -6.34 16.47
N ALA A 28 -19.64 -5.98 17.73
CA ALA A 28 -19.33 -4.61 18.15
C ALA A 28 -17.82 -4.34 18.20
N THR A 29 -17.45 -3.08 18.00
CA THR A 29 -16.08 -2.62 18.30
C THR A 29 -15.87 -2.45 19.80
N ALA A 30 -14.69 -2.81 20.32
CA ALA A 30 -14.30 -2.58 21.71
C ALA A 30 -13.61 -1.21 21.93
N VAL A 31 -13.33 -0.47 20.86
CA VAL A 31 -12.57 0.77 20.87
C VAL A 31 -13.27 1.86 20.05
N THR A 32 -13.13 3.12 20.47
CA THR A 32 -13.47 4.27 19.63
C THR A 32 -12.29 4.51 18.68
N VAL A 33 -12.59 4.67 17.38
CA VAL A 33 -11.61 4.96 16.34
C VAL A 33 -12.09 6.11 15.46
N VAL A 34 -11.15 6.90 14.93
CA VAL A 34 -11.43 7.93 13.93
C VAL A 34 -10.63 7.60 12.69
N LEU A 35 -11.31 7.22 11.61
CA LEU A 35 -10.70 6.96 10.32
C LEU A 35 -10.35 8.30 9.68
N MET A 36 -9.06 8.60 9.56
CA MET A 36 -8.56 9.88 9.05
C MET A 36 -8.13 9.80 7.58
N THR A 37 -8.03 8.59 7.02
CA THR A 37 -7.62 8.35 5.64
C THR A 37 -8.54 7.35 4.97
N THR A 38 -8.32 7.10 3.68
CA THR A 38 -9.02 6.07 2.90
C THR A 38 -8.38 4.69 3.00
N HIS A 39 -7.29 4.53 3.76
CA HIS A 39 -6.64 3.24 3.95
C HIS A 39 -7.44 2.34 4.90
N PRO A 40 -7.47 1.02 4.67
CA PRO A 40 -8.08 0.08 5.60
C PRO A 40 -7.40 0.09 6.97
N GLU A 41 -8.20 0.08 8.03
CA GLU A 41 -7.75 0.00 9.43
C GLU A 41 -8.33 -1.23 10.13
N LYS A 42 -7.56 -1.81 11.06
CA LYS A 42 -8.02 -2.93 11.90
C LYS A 42 -8.58 -2.39 13.21
N VAL A 43 -9.83 -2.72 13.50
CA VAL A 43 -10.54 -2.31 14.70
C VAL A 43 -10.74 -3.51 15.61
N GLY A 44 -10.30 -3.38 16.86
CA GLY A 44 -10.42 -4.43 17.88
C GLY A 44 -11.87 -4.59 18.35
N THR A 45 -12.27 -5.84 18.60
CA THR A 45 -13.63 -6.17 19.07
C THR A 45 -13.65 -6.69 20.49
N GLY A 46 -12.47 -7.04 21.05
CA GLY A 46 -12.37 -7.76 22.32
C GLY A 46 -12.98 -9.17 22.28
N THR A 47 -13.50 -9.61 21.15
CA THR A 47 -14.08 -10.94 20.94
C THR A 47 -12.99 -11.87 20.46
N LYS A 48 -12.77 -12.98 21.17
CA LYS A 48 -11.83 -14.02 20.76
C LYS A 48 -12.57 -15.19 20.14
N GLY A 49 -11.91 -15.87 19.21
CA GLY A 49 -12.36 -17.19 18.77
C GLY A 49 -11.96 -18.29 19.76
N PRO A 50 -12.33 -19.55 19.49
CA PRO A 50 -13.15 -19.98 18.35
C PRO A 50 -14.62 -19.57 18.51
N ILE A 51 -15.34 -19.46 17.40
CA ILE A 51 -16.79 -19.16 17.43
C ILE A 51 -17.52 -20.47 17.71
N VAL A 52 -18.14 -20.58 18.89
CA VAL A 52 -18.84 -21.80 19.32
C VAL A 52 -20.35 -21.62 19.20
N ILE A 53 -20.99 -22.45 18.39
CA ILE A 53 -22.44 -22.49 18.21
C ILE A 53 -22.94 -23.88 18.57
N ASN A 54 -23.88 -23.97 19.52
CA ASN A 54 -24.45 -25.23 20.02
C ASN A 54 -23.38 -26.27 20.44
N GLY A 55 -22.28 -25.79 21.04
CA GLY A 55 -21.18 -26.63 21.51
C GLY A 55 -20.18 -27.07 20.43
N GLN A 56 -20.33 -26.61 19.19
CA GLN A 56 -19.41 -26.90 18.09
C GLN A 56 -18.64 -25.65 17.66
N ALA A 57 -17.33 -25.78 17.47
CA ALA A 57 -16.51 -24.74 16.87
C ALA A 57 -16.85 -24.60 15.39
N MET A 58 -17.09 -23.37 14.95
CA MET A 58 -17.49 -23.01 13.59
C MET A 58 -16.51 -21.99 13.05
N GLY A 59 -16.27 -22.02 11.74
CA GLY A 59 -15.70 -20.87 11.05
C GLY A 59 -16.75 -19.76 10.92
N ALA A 60 -16.36 -18.60 10.44
CA ALA A 60 -17.31 -17.55 10.11
C ALA A 60 -16.85 -16.63 8.99
N LEU A 61 -17.83 -16.12 8.24
CA LEU A 61 -17.66 -14.96 7.37
C LEU A 61 -17.96 -13.69 8.16
N LEU A 62 -16.95 -12.84 8.32
CA LEU A 62 -17.10 -11.48 8.85
C LEU A 62 -17.50 -10.56 7.70
N ILE A 63 -18.62 -9.85 7.86
CA ILE A 63 -19.14 -8.90 6.86
C ILE A 63 -19.73 -7.65 7.53
N GLY A 64 -19.79 -6.54 6.79
CA GLY A 64 -20.41 -5.30 7.27
C GLY A 64 -21.90 -5.41 7.53
N ARG A 65 -22.42 -4.53 8.39
CA ARG A 65 -23.86 -4.33 8.58
C ARG A 65 -24.37 -3.23 7.67
N SER A 66 -25.60 -3.37 7.20
CA SER A 66 -26.20 -2.48 6.20
C SER A 66 -26.23 -1.02 6.64
N LEU A 67 -26.58 -0.72 7.90
CA LEU A 67 -26.68 0.65 8.38
C LEU A 67 -25.33 1.39 8.39
N PRO A 68 -24.25 0.88 9.01
CA PRO A 68 -22.92 1.48 8.87
C PRO A 68 -22.48 1.62 7.41
N SER A 69 -22.75 0.62 6.55
CA SER A 69 -22.42 0.70 5.13
C SER A 69 -23.16 1.80 4.38
N MET A 70 -24.43 2.05 4.70
CA MET A 70 -25.19 3.19 4.17
C MET A 70 -24.63 4.55 4.62
N LEU A 71 -23.94 4.59 5.76
CA LEU A 71 -23.25 5.79 6.27
C LEU A 71 -21.82 5.93 5.70
N GLY A 72 -21.43 5.06 4.77
CA GLY A 72 -20.12 5.09 4.11
C GLY A 72 -19.03 4.30 4.83
N LEU A 73 -19.36 3.52 5.87
CA LEU A 73 -18.42 2.60 6.51
C LEU A 73 -18.42 1.25 5.81
N PHE A 74 -17.34 0.93 5.13
CA PHE A 74 -17.17 -0.36 4.49
C PHE A 74 -16.37 -1.29 5.39
N VAL A 75 -16.85 -2.52 5.54
CA VAL A 75 -16.13 -3.60 6.20
C VAL A 75 -15.60 -4.52 5.13
N LEU A 76 -14.28 -4.72 5.08
CA LEU A 76 -13.66 -5.70 4.19
C LEU A 76 -14.03 -7.11 4.70
N PRO A 77 -14.54 -8.00 3.82
CA PRO A 77 -14.86 -9.36 4.23
C PRO A 77 -13.65 -10.09 4.82
N GLY A 78 -13.88 -10.89 5.85
CA GLY A 78 -12.86 -11.72 6.48
C GLY A 78 -13.36 -13.13 6.71
N ILE A 79 -12.48 -14.12 6.54
CA ILE A 79 -12.73 -15.50 6.98
C ILE A 79 -12.08 -15.67 8.34
N ILE A 80 -12.88 -16.15 9.30
CA ILE A 80 -12.42 -16.56 10.62
C ILE A 80 -12.43 -18.08 10.62
N ASP A 81 -11.25 -18.68 10.77
CA ASP A 81 -11.11 -20.13 10.81
C ASP A 81 -11.72 -20.72 12.09
N ALA A 82 -12.18 -21.96 12.01
CA ALA A 82 -12.86 -22.64 13.13
C ALA A 82 -11.94 -22.87 14.34
N ASP A 83 -10.64 -22.95 14.11
CA ASP A 83 -9.58 -23.13 15.11
C ASP A 83 -8.81 -21.83 15.41
N TYR A 84 -9.36 -20.67 15.01
CA TYR A 84 -8.82 -19.36 15.36
C TYR A 84 -9.10 -19.04 16.84
N GLU A 85 -8.05 -18.83 17.62
CA GLU A 85 -8.11 -18.54 19.07
C GLU A 85 -7.84 -17.05 19.39
N GLY A 86 -7.41 -16.30 18.38
CA GLY A 86 -7.03 -14.89 18.52
C GLY A 86 -8.22 -13.94 18.63
N GLU A 87 -7.91 -12.65 18.80
CA GLU A 87 -8.93 -11.61 18.76
C GLU A 87 -9.43 -11.39 17.33
N ILE A 88 -10.74 -11.53 17.14
CA ILE A 88 -11.42 -11.18 15.90
C ILE A 88 -11.37 -9.67 15.73
N LYS A 89 -10.75 -9.19 14.66
CA LYS A 89 -10.69 -7.76 14.30
C LYS A 89 -11.59 -7.47 13.10
N ILE A 90 -12.11 -6.25 13.04
CA ILE A 90 -12.89 -5.78 11.90
C ILE A 90 -11.98 -4.92 11.04
N MET A 91 -11.86 -5.27 9.76
CA MET A 91 -11.13 -4.45 8.79
C MET A 91 -12.12 -3.44 8.20
N VAL A 92 -11.91 -2.16 8.47
CA VAL A 92 -12.80 -1.09 8.04
C VAL A 92 -12.09 -0.13 7.08
N TYR A 93 -12.83 0.46 6.15
CA TYR A 93 -12.39 1.60 5.37
C TYR A 93 -13.57 2.55 5.14
N THR A 94 -13.26 3.82 4.85
CA THR A 94 -14.25 4.79 4.36
C THR A 94 -13.65 5.63 3.25
N PRO A 95 -14.39 5.90 2.15
CA PRO A 95 -13.97 6.89 1.16
C PRO A 95 -14.23 8.34 1.62
N PHE A 96 -14.84 8.54 2.80
CA PHE A 96 -15.26 9.86 3.31
C PHE A 96 -14.68 10.18 4.70
N PRO A 97 -13.34 10.24 4.90
CA PRO A 97 -12.76 10.68 6.17
C PRO A 97 -13.02 12.18 6.43
N PRO A 98 -13.12 12.63 7.71
CA PRO A 98 -13.00 11.82 8.93
C PRO A 98 -14.29 11.09 9.28
N MET A 99 -14.17 9.82 9.70
CA MET A 99 -15.31 9.02 10.18
C MET A 99 -15.05 8.48 11.58
N LYS A 100 -15.89 8.85 12.54
CA LYS A 100 -15.82 8.36 13.91
C LYS A 100 -16.68 7.12 14.09
N ILE A 101 -16.09 6.08 14.67
CA ILE A 101 -16.78 4.87 15.12
C ILE A 101 -16.63 4.82 16.63
N GLU A 102 -17.74 4.78 17.35
CA GLU A 102 -17.75 4.74 18.81
C GLU A 102 -17.62 3.31 19.33
N LYS A 103 -16.92 3.15 20.45
CA LYS A 103 -16.91 1.90 21.22
C LYS A 103 -18.33 1.38 21.45
N GLY A 104 -18.53 0.09 21.21
CA GLY A 104 -19.82 -0.59 21.38
C GLY A 104 -20.76 -0.50 20.18
N GLN A 105 -20.39 0.20 19.12
CA GLN A 105 -21.16 0.17 17.88
C GLN A 105 -21.03 -1.17 17.18
N TYR A 106 -22.18 -1.79 16.87
CA TYR A 106 -22.27 -2.98 16.03
C TYR A 106 -22.08 -2.59 14.56
N ILE A 107 -20.86 -2.74 14.05
CA ILE A 107 -20.48 -2.34 12.69
C ILE A 107 -20.33 -3.52 11.71
N ALA A 108 -20.15 -4.73 12.23
CA ALA A 108 -20.00 -5.95 11.45
C ALA A 108 -20.89 -7.07 12.04
N GLN A 109 -20.98 -8.18 11.32
CA GLN A 109 -21.63 -9.39 11.77
C GLN A 109 -20.80 -10.61 11.34
N LEU A 110 -20.86 -11.67 12.14
CA LEU A 110 -20.26 -12.97 11.85
C LEU A 110 -21.36 -13.91 11.37
N ILE A 111 -21.24 -14.43 10.15
CA ILE A 111 -22.11 -15.48 9.62
C ILE A 111 -21.40 -16.82 9.87
N PRO A 112 -21.86 -17.66 10.80
CA PRO A 112 -21.23 -18.94 11.07
C PRO A 112 -21.27 -19.87 9.85
N LEU A 113 -20.15 -20.53 9.56
CA LEU A 113 -20.00 -21.45 8.45
C LEU A 113 -19.42 -22.79 8.93
N PRO A 114 -19.95 -23.94 8.48
CA PRO A 114 -19.36 -25.23 8.79
C PRO A 114 -17.99 -25.39 8.11
N GLN A 115 -17.04 -26.03 8.78
CA GLN A 115 -15.74 -26.37 8.20
C GLN A 115 -15.87 -27.59 7.28
N THR A 116 -16.20 -27.37 6.01
CA THR A 116 -16.43 -28.45 5.04
C THR A 116 -15.15 -29.20 4.63
N VAL A 117 -13.98 -28.64 4.91
CA VAL A 117 -12.66 -29.18 4.53
C VAL A 117 -11.93 -29.88 5.68
N SER A 118 -12.60 -30.13 6.82
CA SER A 118 -11.99 -30.72 8.02
C SER A 118 -11.37 -32.11 7.81
N HIS A 119 -11.82 -32.84 6.78
CA HIS A 119 -11.31 -34.17 6.42
C HIS A 119 -10.14 -34.13 5.43
N ILE A 120 -9.72 -32.95 4.99
CA ILE A 120 -8.59 -32.77 4.08
C ILE A 120 -7.36 -32.45 4.91
N SER A 121 -6.28 -33.22 4.72
CA SER A 121 -5.01 -32.99 5.42
C SER A 121 -4.46 -31.60 5.10
N PRO A 122 -4.07 -30.79 6.11
CA PRO A 122 -3.42 -29.50 5.88
C PRO A 122 -2.10 -29.65 5.11
N SER A 123 -1.77 -28.66 4.28
CA SER A 123 -0.50 -28.60 3.56
C SER A 123 0.70 -28.25 4.44
N GLN A 124 0.46 -27.71 5.64
CA GLN A 124 1.49 -27.37 6.63
C GLN A 124 1.05 -27.87 8.03
N ALA A 125 1.97 -28.46 8.78
CA ALA A 125 1.69 -29.10 10.07
C ALA A 125 1.64 -28.14 11.27
N THR A 126 2.02 -26.87 11.10
CA THR A 126 2.04 -25.91 12.22
C THR A 126 0.68 -25.27 12.39
N SER A 127 0.07 -25.48 13.55
CA SER A 127 -1.15 -24.79 13.89
C SER A 127 -0.87 -23.33 14.22
N HIS A 128 -1.56 -22.45 13.51
CA HIS A 128 -1.40 -21.01 13.56
C HIS A 128 -2.61 -20.38 14.26
N HIS A 129 -2.97 -20.94 15.43
CA HIS A 129 -4.22 -20.67 16.15
C HIS A 129 -4.49 -19.19 16.44
N ASP A 130 -3.46 -18.39 16.73
CA ASP A 130 -3.60 -16.94 16.99
C ASP A 130 -3.26 -16.04 15.79
N LYS A 131 -2.88 -16.63 14.65
CA LYS A 131 -2.40 -15.91 13.46
C LYS A 131 -3.50 -15.81 12.40
N GLY A 132 -4.30 -14.74 12.49
CA GLY A 132 -5.26 -14.30 11.47
C GLY A 132 -4.94 -12.90 10.92
N PHE A 133 -5.72 -12.42 9.94
CA PHE A 133 -5.62 -11.05 9.39
C PHE A 133 -4.27 -10.74 8.69
N GLY A 134 -3.76 -11.68 7.89
CA GLY A 134 -2.54 -11.50 7.10
C GLY A 134 -1.24 -11.76 7.87
N SER A 135 -1.29 -12.36 9.05
CA SER A 135 -0.12 -12.74 9.87
C SER A 135 0.81 -13.79 9.25
N THR A 136 0.39 -14.44 8.17
CA THR A 136 1.15 -15.45 7.39
C THR A 136 1.40 -15.03 5.94
N GLY A 137 0.89 -13.87 5.51
CA GLY A 137 1.09 -13.37 4.15
C GLY A 137 2.31 -12.46 4.10
N GLY A 138 3.35 -12.86 3.37
CA GLY A 138 4.39 -11.93 2.95
C GLY A 138 3.74 -10.69 2.37
N LEU A 139 4.26 -9.50 2.71
CA LEU A 139 3.77 -8.23 2.18
C LEU A 139 3.52 -8.40 0.67
N THR A 140 2.31 -8.12 0.19
CA THR A 140 2.07 -7.96 -1.25
C THR A 140 2.74 -6.66 -1.65
N LEU A 141 4.03 -6.75 -1.93
CA LEU A 141 4.87 -5.65 -2.39
C LEU A 141 4.94 -5.70 -3.91
N LEU A 142 5.11 -4.52 -4.51
CA LEU A 142 5.73 -4.43 -5.82
C LEU A 142 7.14 -5.03 -5.71
N THR A 143 7.31 -6.28 -6.14
CA THR A 143 8.63 -6.90 -6.27
C THR A 143 9.12 -6.64 -7.70
N LEU A 144 9.94 -5.60 -7.87
CA LEU A 144 10.73 -5.43 -9.09
C LEU A 144 11.97 -6.32 -8.95
N ASP A 145 12.18 -7.25 -9.88
CA ASP A 145 13.44 -7.98 -9.97
C ASP A 145 14.56 -7.01 -10.39
N LEU A 146 15.34 -6.57 -9.40
CA LEU A 146 16.50 -5.68 -9.59
C LEU A 146 17.72 -6.38 -10.18
N SER A 147 17.63 -7.67 -10.54
CA SER A 147 18.65 -8.33 -11.38
C SER A 147 18.84 -7.55 -12.70
N THR A 148 17.79 -6.87 -13.16
CA THR A 148 17.83 -5.92 -14.26
C THR A 148 17.56 -4.50 -13.77
N ARG A 149 18.43 -3.57 -14.14
CA ARG A 149 18.24 -2.15 -13.80
C ARG A 149 17.16 -1.54 -14.72
N PRO A 150 16.22 -0.74 -14.19
CA PRO A 150 15.17 -0.12 -15.00
C PRO A 150 15.77 0.97 -15.89
N ARG A 151 16.05 0.63 -17.16
CA ARG A 151 16.63 1.53 -18.15
C ARG A 151 15.62 1.85 -19.25
N ARG A 152 15.70 3.07 -19.78
CA ARG A 152 14.91 3.52 -20.93
C ARG A 152 15.81 4.28 -21.92
N PRO A 153 15.56 4.17 -23.23
CA PRO A 153 16.15 5.08 -24.20
C PRO A 153 15.74 6.52 -23.88
N VAL A 154 16.73 7.41 -23.78
CA VAL A 154 16.56 8.84 -23.53
C VAL A 154 17.15 9.58 -24.72
N ALA A 155 16.33 10.41 -25.37
CA ALA A 155 16.80 11.35 -26.36
C ALA A 155 16.95 12.73 -25.72
N ILE A 156 18.14 13.31 -25.82
CA ILE A 156 18.43 14.67 -25.36
C ILE A 156 18.62 15.52 -26.60
N GLN A 157 17.81 16.58 -26.72
CA GLN A 157 17.86 17.52 -27.82
C GLN A 157 18.29 18.89 -27.30
N TYR A 158 19.32 19.44 -27.95
CA TYR A 158 19.76 20.81 -27.79
C TYR A 158 19.80 21.47 -29.17
N GLN A 159 19.04 22.55 -29.34
CA GLN A 159 18.85 23.21 -30.63
C GLN A 159 18.37 22.21 -31.71
N ALA A 160 19.09 22.11 -32.83
CA ALA A 160 18.76 21.22 -33.95
C ALA A 160 19.41 19.83 -33.83
N GLU A 161 20.21 19.57 -32.79
CA GLU A 161 20.95 18.33 -32.62
C GLU A 161 20.30 17.45 -31.54
N THR A 162 20.33 16.13 -31.75
CA THR A 162 19.77 15.15 -30.81
C THR A 162 20.74 13.99 -30.63
N ILE A 163 20.95 13.62 -29.36
CA ILE A 163 21.70 12.42 -28.97
C ILE A 163 20.76 11.43 -28.28
N THR A 164 21.04 10.13 -28.41
CA THR A 164 20.27 9.07 -27.73
C THR A 164 21.19 8.23 -26.88
N MET A 165 20.76 7.89 -25.67
CA MET A 165 21.52 7.10 -24.70
C MET A 165 20.59 6.30 -23.78
N ASP A 166 21.14 5.33 -23.05
CA ASP A 166 20.39 4.57 -22.06
C ASP A 166 20.35 5.32 -20.70
N GLY A 167 19.16 5.74 -20.30
CA GLY A 167 18.89 6.38 -19.02
C GLY A 167 18.42 5.37 -17.97
N LEU A 168 19.12 5.31 -16.84
CA LEU A 168 18.71 4.60 -15.64
C LEU A 168 17.63 5.40 -14.91
N LEU A 169 16.45 4.80 -14.68
CA LEU A 169 15.40 5.41 -13.87
C LEU A 169 15.71 5.18 -12.38
N ASP A 170 16.00 6.24 -11.64
CA ASP A 170 16.41 6.14 -10.23
C ASP A 170 15.53 7.00 -9.33
N THR A 171 14.61 6.35 -8.62
CA THR A 171 13.73 7.03 -7.65
C THR A 171 14.46 7.50 -6.39
N GLY A 172 15.69 7.03 -6.14
CA GLY A 172 16.53 7.45 -5.03
C GLY A 172 17.33 8.72 -5.30
N ALA A 173 17.39 9.18 -6.55
CA ALA A 173 18.11 10.38 -6.94
C ALA A 173 17.17 11.59 -7.08
N ASP A 174 17.55 12.73 -6.52
CA ASP A 174 16.74 13.97 -6.60
C ASP A 174 16.97 14.76 -7.89
N SER A 175 18.11 14.56 -8.53
CA SER A 175 18.50 15.28 -9.75
C SER A 175 18.93 14.32 -10.83
N SER A 176 18.63 14.68 -12.07
CA SER A 176 19.03 13.91 -13.24
C SER A 176 20.43 14.29 -13.72
N ILE A 177 21.19 13.30 -14.16
CA ILE A 177 22.62 13.39 -14.46
C ILE A 177 22.89 12.81 -15.85
N VAL A 178 23.81 13.44 -16.59
CA VAL A 178 24.44 12.87 -17.78
C VAL A 178 25.95 12.75 -17.56
N GLY A 179 26.53 11.62 -17.96
CA GLY A 179 27.97 11.41 -17.89
C GLY A 179 28.72 12.36 -18.84
N PRO A 180 29.83 13.00 -18.42
CA PRO A 180 30.56 13.95 -19.24
C PRO A 180 31.01 13.38 -20.59
N GLU A 181 31.32 12.08 -20.65
CA GLU A 181 31.74 11.36 -21.84
C GLU A 181 30.61 11.16 -22.87
N TYR A 182 29.35 11.28 -22.45
CA TYR A 182 28.17 11.18 -23.31
C TYR A 182 27.59 12.55 -23.67
N TRP A 183 28.13 13.63 -23.10
CA TRP A 183 27.76 14.99 -23.46
C TRP A 183 28.62 15.49 -24.63
N PRO A 184 28.03 15.94 -25.76
CA PRO A 184 28.80 16.40 -26.92
C PRO A 184 29.74 17.55 -26.56
N THR A 185 30.99 17.46 -27.00
CA THR A 185 32.01 18.49 -26.76
C THR A 185 31.67 19.82 -27.46
N SER A 186 30.85 19.77 -28.52
CA SER A 186 30.31 20.95 -29.19
C SER A 186 29.21 21.65 -28.40
N TRP A 187 28.59 20.99 -27.41
CA TRP A 187 27.47 21.54 -26.64
C TRP A 187 27.98 22.29 -25.41
N PRO A 188 27.40 23.46 -25.07
CA PRO A 188 27.91 24.29 -24.00
C PRO A 188 27.69 23.64 -22.62
N ILE A 189 28.57 23.98 -21.68
CA ILE A 189 28.48 23.58 -20.29
C ILE A 189 28.48 24.83 -19.42
N LEU A 190 27.49 24.94 -18.53
CA LEU A 190 27.31 26.07 -17.64
C LEU A 190 27.92 25.77 -16.26
N PRO A 191 28.60 26.74 -15.64
CA PRO A 191 29.00 26.63 -14.24
C PRO A 191 27.75 26.64 -13.35
N SER A 192 27.77 25.90 -12.25
CA SER A 192 26.68 25.91 -11.28
C SER A 192 27.24 25.88 -9.86
N THR A 193 26.61 26.63 -8.96
CA THR A 193 26.91 26.68 -7.53
C THR A 193 26.18 25.59 -6.74
N ALA A 194 25.28 24.86 -7.38
CA ALA A 194 24.54 23.76 -6.78
C ALA A 194 25.40 22.48 -6.74
N THR A 195 25.34 21.78 -5.61
CA THR A 195 25.98 20.48 -5.44
C THR A 195 24.99 19.35 -5.71
N VAL A 196 25.48 18.26 -6.29
CA VAL A 196 24.74 16.99 -6.35
C VAL A 196 25.22 16.13 -5.19
N THR A 197 24.27 15.59 -4.42
CA THR A 197 24.54 14.69 -3.28
C THR A 197 24.07 13.28 -3.61
N GLY A 198 24.97 12.30 -3.47
CA GLY A 198 24.70 10.88 -3.71
C GLY A 198 25.88 10.00 -3.28
N VAL A 199 25.80 8.69 -3.55
CA VAL A 199 26.82 7.66 -3.21
C VAL A 199 28.15 7.98 -3.91
N GLY A 200 28.92 8.90 -3.34
CA GLY A 200 30.10 9.51 -3.96
C GLY A 200 30.51 10.87 -3.37
N GLY A 201 29.64 11.53 -2.60
CA GLY A 201 29.95 12.79 -1.89
C GLY A 201 29.28 14.04 -2.50
N LEU A 202 29.77 15.22 -2.11
CA LEU A 202 29.37 16.53 -2.66
C LEU A 202 30.25 16.86 -3.86
N THR A 203 29.67 16.88 -5.06
CA THR A 203 30.38 17.32 -6.28
C THR A 203 29.78 18.63 -6.79
N LEU A 204 30.63 19.61 -7.10
CA LEU A 204 30.25 20.82 -7.82
C LEU A 204 29.76 20.42 -9.21
N ALA A 205 28.44 20.47 -9.41
CA ALA A 205 27.86 20.04 -10.67
C ALA A 205 27.99 21.16 -11.69
N LYS A 206 28.71 20.86 -12.78
CA LYS A 206 28.48 21.53 -14.07
C LYS A 206 27.05 21.22 -14.51
N ARG A 207 26.40 22.13 -15.23
CA ARG A 207 25.03 21.92 -15.74
C ARG A 207 24.96 22.09 -17.25
N THR A 208 23.99 21.42 -17.85
CA THR A 208 23.61 21.69 -19.24
C THR A 208 22.87 23.03 -19.34
N PRO A 209 22.82 23.66 -20.53
CA PRO A 209 21.73 24.59 -20.84
C PRO A 209 20.36 23.87 -20.72
N PRO A 210 19.24 24.62 -20.75
CA PRO A 210 17.93 24.02 -20.92
C PRO A 210 17.90 23.15 -22.18
N VAL A 211 17.55 21.88 -22.01
CA VAL A 211 17.45 20.88 -23.07
C VAL A 211 16.05 20.29 -23.09
N THR A 212 15.71 19.68 -24.22
CA THR A 212 14.50 18.89 -24.35
C THR A 212 14.86 17.43 -24.18
N ILE A 213 14.26 16.77 -23.20
CA ILE A 213 14.46 15.36 -22.91
C ILE A 213 13.21 14.61 -23.32
N ARG A 214 13.39 13.57 -24.13
CA ARG A 214 12.32 12.69 -24.56
C ARG A 214 12.57 11.28 -24.06
N VAL A 215 11.56 10.73 -23.39
CA VAL A 215 11.51 9.34 -22.93
C VAL A 215 10.19 8.76 -23.39
N ASP A 216 10.24 7.69 -24.19
CA ASP A 216 9.08 7.15 -24.89
C ASP A 216 8.32 8.25 -25.68
N ASN A 217 7.05 8.49 -25.32
CA ASN A 217 6.19 9.51 -25.93
C ASN A 217 6.07 10.80 -25.10
N LYS A 218 6.87 10.92 -24.02
CA LYS A 218 6.83 12.06 -23.10
C LYS A 218 8.03 12.97 -23.31
N ILE A 219 7.81 14.26 -23.13
CA ILE A 219 8.80 15.31 -23.34
C ILE A 219 8.87 16.19 -22.10
N VAL A 220 10.09 16.50 -21.67
CA VAL A 220 10.39 17.37 -20.52
C VAL A 220 11.42 18.40 -20.94
N HIS A 221 11.20 19.66 -20.57
CA HIS A 221 12.17 20.74 -20.76
C HIS A 221 12.84 21.04 -19.43
N THR A 222 14.15 20.78 -19.32
CA THR A 222 14.87 20.88 -18.05
C THR A 222 16.38 21.06 -18.25
N THR A 223 17.13 21.14 -17.16
CA THR A 223 18.60 21.08 -17.13
C THR A 223 19.04 19.77 -16.48
N LEU A 224 20.18 19.23 -16.92
CA LEU A 224 20.83 18.08 -16.30
C LEU A 224 22.10 18.53 -15.57
N ALA A 225 22.45 17.81 -14.51
CA ALA A 225 23.80 17.87 -13.96
C ALA A 225 24.76 17.06 -14.85
N ILE A 226 25.99 17.54 -14.98
CA ILE A 226 27.08 16.85 -15.67
C ILE A 226 28.07 16.40 -14.60
N VAL A 227 28.06 15.11 -14.28
CA VAL A 227 28.84 14.49 -13.20
C VAL A 227 29.27 13.10 -13.64
N ASP A 228 30.48 12.68 -13.27
CA ASP A 228 30.97 11.33 -13.54
C ASP A 228 30.02 10.28 -12.93
N LEU A 229 29.59 9.34 -13.77
CA LEU A 229 28.71 8.24 -13.38
C LEU A 229 29.50 6.93 -13.30
N PRO A 230 29.04 5.95 -12.49
CA PRO A 230 29.65 4.63 -12.48
C PRO A 230 29.67 3.99 -13.86
N HIS A 231 30.69 3.17 -14.14
CA HIS A 231 30.83 2.47 -15.40
C HIS A 231 29.53 1.74 -15.81
N GLY A 232 29.09 1.97 -17.06
CA GLY A 232 27.88 1.38 -17.61
C GLY A 232 26.58 2.16 -17.32
N VAL A 233 26.65 3.38 -16.78
CA VAL A 233 25.51 4.30 -16.64
C VAL A 233 25.80 5.56 -17.46
N GLN A 234 25.04 5.76 -18.55
CA GLN A 234 25.24 6.89 -19.47
C GLN A 234 24.49 8.13 -18.99
N CYS A 235 23.25 7.90 -18.56
CA CYS A 235 22.36 8.90 -17.98
C CYS A 235 21.62 8.30 -16.79
N LEU A 236 21.33 9.15 -15.80
CA LEU A 236 20.47 8.84 -14.67
C LEU A 236 19.31 9.83 -14.67
N LEU A 237 18.08 9.33 -14.62
CA LEU A 237 16.86 10.13 -14.49
C LEU A 237 16.37 10.05 -13.05
N GLY A 238 16.55 11.14 -12.33
CA GLY A 238 16.09 11.34 -10.96
C GLY A 238 14.65 11.86 -10.89
N ARG A 239 14.19 12.10 -9.65
CA ARG A 239 12.81 12.53 -9.35
C ARG A 239 12.42 13.84 -10.04
N ASP A 240 13.37 14.74 -10.27
CA ASP A 240 13.17 15.98 -11.01
C ASP A 240 12.59 15.76 -12.42
N ILE A 241 13.01 14.71 -13.12
CA ILE A 241 12.46 14.33 -14.43
C ILE A 241 11.35 13.30 -14.29
N LEU A 242 11.52 12.27 -13.46
CA LEU A 242 10.54 11.19 -13.30
C LEU A 242 9.16 11.71 -12.90
N ALA A 243 9.09 12.70 -11.99
CA ALA A 243 7.83 13.30 -11.59
C ALA A 243 7.16 14.09 -12.74
N GLN A 244 7.94 14.81 -13.55
CA GLN A 244 7.42 15.53 -14.72
C GLN A 244 6.96 14.58 -15.83
N LEU A 245 7.63 13.44 -15.97
CA LEU A 245 7.19 12.34 -16.82
C LEU A 245 5.95 11.62 -16.26
N GLY A 246 5.43 11.99 -15.08
CA GLY A 246 4.30 11.32 -14.45
C GLY A 246 4.57 9.83 -14.19
N VAL A 247 5.83 9.48 -13.89
CA VAL A 247 6.19 8.13 -13.47
C VAL A 247 5.72 7.95 -12.04
N ILE A 248 4.92 6.91 -11.81
CA ILE A 248 4.36 6.59 -10.49
C ILE A 248 4.84 5.19 -10.13
N LEU A 249 5.39 5.06 -8.92
CA LEU A 249 5.63 3.74 -8.33
C LEU A 249 4.29 3.27 -7.75
N THR A 250 3.65 2.30 -8.39
CA THR A 250 2.34 1.78 -7.96
C THR A 250 2.39 0.28 -7.72
N ASN A 251 1.58 -0.19 -6.77
CA ASN A 251 1.28 -1.61 -6.54
C ASN A 251 0.07 -2.08 -7.37
N GLU A 252 -0.54 -1.19 -8.15
CA GLU A 252 -1.69 -1.51 -8.98
C GLU A 252 -1.26 -2.30 -10.22
N HIS A 253 -1.86 -3.48 -10.37
CA HIS A 253 -1.82 -4.22 -11.63
C HIS A 253 -2.51 -3.36 -12.71
N PRO A 254 -1.92 -3.10 -13.89
CA PRO A 254 -2.74 -2.70 -15.01
C PRO A 254 -3.66 -3.90 -15.29
N LEU A 255 -4.93 -3.73 -14.95
CA LEU A 255 -5.98 -4.69 -15.25
C LEU A 255 -5.95 -4.96 -16.76
N ALA A 256 -5.57 -6.17 -17.13
CA ALA A 256 -5.85 -6.77 -18.43
C ALA A 256 -6.74 -7.99 -18.18
#